data_AF-A0A5J6LKN9-F1
#
_entry.id   AF-A0A5J6LKN9-F1
#
_cell.length_a   1.000
_cell.length_b   1.000
_cell.length_c   1.000
_cell.angle_alpha   90.00
_cell.angle_beta   90.00
_cell.angle_gamma   90.00
#
_symmetry.space_group_name_H-M   'P 1'
#
loop_
_entity.id
_entity.type
_entity.pdbx_description
1 polymer ?
#
loop_
_entity_poly.entity_id
_entity_poly.type
_entity_poly.pdbx_seq_one_letter_code
_entity_poly.pdbx_strand_id
1 'polypeptide(L)'
;MELEGEVQDQTQKIIDMPQRDRATSASENQPSSASVVSMYGQEKPSISSLHQQLASASGTQTIHLREELVLAVAQNASAQAIVFEAEVKDKLEEAKETVSHKVAEVSQMAHSMAQFLTDAEVEQLLGEFSMDTCWDQAVEAENLAQAKAYSNRLSDLAGQLEAASAQLVDLDKGQATAFDFS
;
A
#
# COMPACT_ATOMS: atom_id res chain seq x y z
N MET A 1 49.38 -0.51 -30.97
CA MET A 1 47.99 -0.33 -31.41
C MET A 1 47.25 -1.59 -30.97
N GLU A 2 46.95 -1.73 -29.67
CA GLU A 2 46.37 -2.95 -29.08
C GLU A 2 45.57 -2.62 -27.80
N LEU A 3 44.64 -1.67 -27.86
CA LEU A 3 43.75 -1.35 -26.71
C LEU A 3 42.25 -1.44 -27.05
N GLU A 4 41.90 -1.75 -28.30
CA GLU A 4 40.49 -1.87 -28.73
C GLU A 4 39.88 -3.24 -28.39
N GLY A 5 40.69 -4.25 -28.06
CA GLY A 5 40.21 -5.61 -27.77
C GLY A 5 39.69 -5.83 -26.34
N GLU A 6 40.22 -5.13 -25.33
CA GLU A 6 39.85 -5.37 -23.92
C GLU A 6 38.58 -4.62 -23.49
N VAL A 7 38.27 -3.49 -24.12
CA VAL A 7 37.07 -2.69 -23.79
C VAL A 7 35.80 -3.38 -24.26
N GLN A 8 35.86 -4.09 -25.40
CA GLN A 8 34.72 -4.84 -25.93
C GLN A 8 34.39 -6.07 -25.09
N ASP A 9 35.40 -6.74 -24.53
CA ASP A 9 35.22 -7.91 -23.66
C ASP A 9 34.62 -7.55 -22.28
N GLN A 10 35.01 -6.40 -21.70
CA GLN A 10 34.39 -5.92 -20.45
C GLN A 10 32.94 -5.47 -20.62
N THR A 11 32.60 -4.88 -21.76
CA THR A 11 31.23 -4.41 -22.04
C THR A 11 30.29 -5.60 -22.26
N GLN A 12 30.75 -6.67 -22.91
CA GLN A 12 29.96 -7.88 -23.12
C GLN A 12 29.72 -8.66 -21.81
N LYS A 13 30.67 -8.62 -20.88
CA LYS A 13 30.57 -9.27 -19.56
C LYS A 13 29.54 -8.63 -18.62
N ILE A 14 29.20 -7.36 -18.83
CA ILE A 14 28.14 -6.65 -18.07
C ILE A 14 26.75 -7.04 -18.58
N ILE A 15 26.62 -7.34 -19.88
CA ILE A 15 25.35 -7.74 -20.51
C ILE A 15 24.99 -9.19 -20.15
N ASP A 16 25.99 -10.06 -19.94
CA ASP A 16 25.79 -11.49 -19.60
C ASP A 16 25.81 -11.79 -18.08
N MET A 17 25.68 -10.78 -17.22
CA MET A 17 25.70 -11.01 -15.78
C MET A 17 24.38 -11.69 -15.33
N PRO A 18 24.43 -12.90 -14.74
CA PRO A 18 23.21 -13.63 -14.38
C PRO A 18 22.44 -12.83 -13.34
N GLN A 19 21.16 -12.59 -13.65
CA GLN A 19 20.17 -12.05 -12.72
C GLN A 19 20.20 -12.93 -11.47
N ARG A 20 20.85 -12.43 -10.41
CA ARG A 20 20.96 -13.13 -9.15
C ARG A 20 19.55 -13.25 -8.61
N ASP A 21 19.03 -14.47 -8.57
CA ASP A 21 17.74 -14.80 -7.98
C ASP A 21 17.60 -14.09 -6.64
N ARG A 22 16.74 -13.06 -6.59
CA ARG A 22 16.40 -12.32 -5.37
C ARG A 22 15.43 -13.18 -4.56
N ALA A 23 15.92 -14.29 -4.04
CA ALA A 23 15.34 -14.93 -2.88
C ALA A 23 15.96 -14.29 -1.64
N THR A 24 15.10 -13.85 -0.72
CA THR A 24 15.39 -13.57 0.70
C THR A 24 16.31 -12.39 1.00
N SER A 25 15.71 -11.20 1.08
CA SER A 25 16.07 -10.20 2.10
C SER A 25 14.79 -9.44 2.44
N ALA A 26 13.84 -10.16 3.04
CA ALA A 26 12.70 -9.54 3.71
C ALA A 26 13.20 -9.04 5.07
N SER A 27 13.12 -7.73 5.26
CA SER A 27 13.27 -7.07 6.55
C SER A 27 12.33 -7.73 7.55
N GLU A 28 12.92 -8.44 8.51
CA GLU A 28 12.26 -9.27 9.51
C GLU A 28 11.68 -8.38 10.62
N ASN A 29 10.70 -7.51 10.31
CA ASN A 29 9.80 -6.95 11.34
C ASN A 29 8.50 -6.26 10.85
N GLN A 30 8.05 -6.48 9.62
CA GLN A 30 6.70 -6.05 9.22
C GLN A 30 5.87 -7.26 8.80
N PRO A 31 4.65 -7.44 9.35
CA PRO A 31 3.78 -8.50 8.89
C PRO A 31 3.44 -8.23 7.41
N SER A 32 3.78 -9.19 6.56
CA SER A 32 3.38 -9.17 5.14
C SER A 32 1.88 -8.91 5.01
N SER A 33 1.46 -8.14 4.01
CA SER A 33 0.04 -7.86 3.72
C SER A 33 -0.80 -9.13 3.61
N ALA A 34 -0.20 -10.25 3.19
CA ALA A 34 -0.85 -11.56 3.18
C ALA A 34 -1.08 -12.15 4.59
N SER A 35 -0.22 -11.82 5.55
CA SER A 35 -0.27 -12.31 6.93
C SER A 35 -1.31 -11.55 7.76
N VAL A 36 -1.49 -10.23 7.54
CA VAL A 36 -2.55 -9.46 8.21
C VAL A 36 -3.96 -9.86 7.73
N VAL A 37 -4.11 -10.24 6.46
CA VAL A 37 -5.38 -10.77 5.92
C VAL A 37 -5.73 -12.12 6.57
N SER A 38 -4.74 -12.94 6.92
CA SER A 38 -4.96 -14.25 7.52
C SER A 38 -5.33 -14.21 9.01
N MET A 39 -4.93 -13.18 9.77
CA MET A 39 -5.29 -13.10 11.21
C MET A 39 -6.77 -12.75 11.47
N TYR A 40 -7.46 -12.17 10.49
CA TYR A 40 -8.91 -11.92 10.56
C TYR A 40 -9.74 -13.03 9.87
N GLY A 41 -9.10 -14.11 9.43
CA GLY A 41 -9.69 -15.20 8.63
C GLY A 41 -10.28 -16.37 9.42
N GLN A 42 -10.60 -16.22 10.71
CA GLN A 42 -11.42 -17.21 11.41
C GLN A 42 -12.91 -16.99 11.10
N GLU A 43 -13.43 -17.81 10.17
CA GLU A 43 -14.84 -18.23 10.02
C GLU A 43 -15.95 -17.17 10.18
N LYS A 44 -15.72 -15.89 9.84
CA LYS A 44 -16.83 -14.94 9.70
C LYS A 44 -17.48 -15.09 8.31
N PRO A 45 -18.83 -15.18 8.23
CA PRO A 45 -19.52 -15.16 6.94
C PRO A 45 -19.16 -13.90 6.17
N SER A 46 -18.89 -14.04 4.87
CA SER A 46 -18.52 -12.90 4.02
C SER A 46 -19.63 -11.84 4.02
N ILE A 47 -19.26 -10.56 3.87
CA ILE A 47 -20.22 -9.44 3.76
C ILE A 47 -21.30 -9.75 2.72
N SER A 48 -20.92 -10.36 1.59
CA SER A 48 -21.84 -10.80 0.54
C SER A 48 -22.85 -11.85 1.02
N SER A 49 -22.39 -12.86 1.77
CA SER A 49 -23.24 -13.89 2.37
C SER A 49 -24.21 -13.30 3.40
N LEU A 50 -23.73 -12.40 4.28
CA LEU A 50 -24.57 -11.70 5.25
C LEU A 50 -25.66 -10.86 4.56
N HIS A 51 -25.29 -10.15 3.48
CA HIS A 51 -26.25 -9.40 2.65
C HIS A 51 -27.32 -10.29 2.03
N GLN A 52 -26.94 -11.47 1.53
CA GLN A 52 -27.87 -12.42 0.92
C GLN A 52 -28.82 -13.03 1.96
N GLN A 53 -28.30 -13.39 3.14
CA GLN A 53 -29.11 -13.91 4.25
C GLN A 53 -30.09 -12.87 4.78
N LEU A 54 -29.71 -11.59 4.78
CA LEU A 54 -30.59 -10.50 5.18
C LEU A 54 -31.83 -10.38 4.28
N ALA A 55 -31.72 -10.73 3.00
CA ALA A 55 -32.84 -10.62 2.04
C ALA A 55 -34.00 -11.60 2.32
N SER A 56 -33.71 -12.74 2.96
CA SER A 56 -34.71 -13.74 3.35
C SER A 56 -35.05 -13.74 4.84
N ALA A 57 -34.37 -12.91 5.64
CA ALA A 57 -34.55 -12.85 7.08
C ALA A 57 -35.83 -12.12 7.48
N SER A 58 -36.42 -12.53 8.61
CA SER A 58 -37.58 -11.86 9.21
C SER A 58 -37.44 -11.73 10.73
N GLY A 59 -38.12 -10.73 11.31
CA GLY A 59 -38.15 -10.50 12.75
C GLY A 59 -36.76 -10.29 13.36
N THR A 60 -36.49 -10.92 14.50
CA THR A 60 -35.22 -10.83 15.24
C THR A 60 -34.00 -11.25 14.41
N GLN A 61 -34.18 -12.20 13.47
CA GLN A 61 -33.10 -12.62 12.58
C GLN A 61 -32.63 -11.48 11.66
N THR A 62 -33.55 -10.63 11.18
CA THR A 62 -33.21 -9.45 10.38
C THR A 62 -32.34 -8.47 11.16
N ILE A 63 -32.59 -8.33 12.46
CA ILE A 63 -31.88 -7.38 13.33
C ILE A 63 -30.46 -7.88 13.61
N HIS A 64 -30.33 -9.15 14.01
CA HIS A 64 -29.02 -9.79 14.20
C HIS A 64 -28.17 -9.75 12.94
N LEU A 65 -28.74 -10.08 11.77
CA LEU A 65 -28.00 -10.04 10.50
C LEU A 65 -27.58 -8.62 10.10
N ARG A 66 -28.35 -7.59 10.47
CA ARG A 66 -27.94 -6.19 10.27
C ARG A 66 -26.78 -5.81 11.19
N GLU A 67 -26.82 -6.21 12.45
CA GLU A 67 -25.73 -5.99 13.40
C GLU A 67 -24.42 -6.64 12.90
N GLU A 68 -24.48 -7.93 12.56
CA GLU A 68 -23.32 -8.68 12.04
C GLU A 68 -22.78 -8.07 10.76
N LEU A 69 -23.67 -7.66 9.84
CA LEU A 69 -23.28 -7.04 8.59
C LEU A 69 -22.57 -5.70 8.83
N VAL A 70 -23.12 -4.83 9.67
CA VAL A 70 -22.54 -3.52 9.96
C VAL A 70 -21.16 -3.69 10.62
N LEU A 71 -21.03 -4.63 11.56
CA LEU A 71 -19.74 -4.96 12.18
C LEU A 71 -18.73 -5.51 11.14
N ALA A 72 -19.16 -6.42 10.27
CA ALA A 72 -18.30 -6.97 9.22
C ALA A 72 -17.82 -5.89 8.24
N VAL A 73 -18.70 -4.95 7.87
CA VAL A 73 -18.35 -3.82 7.01
C VAL A 73 -17.37 -2.87 7.70
N ALA A 74 -17.59 -2.55 8.98
CA ALA A 74 -16.68 -1.70 9.75
C ALA A 74 -15.27 -2.32 9.86
N GLN A 75 -15.19 -3.61 10.19
CA GLN A 75 -13.92 -4.34 10.27
C GLN A 75 -13.21 -4.38 8.92
N ASN A 76 -13.95 -4.61 7.83
CA ASN A 76 -13.41 -4.61 6.48
C ASN A 76 -12.91 -3.23 6.03
N ALA A 77 -13.62 -2.15 6.39
CA ALA A 77 -13.21 -0.78 6.12
C ALA A 77 -11.90 -0.44 6.87
N SER A 78 -11.80 -0.83 8.15
CA SER A 78 -10.60 -0.63 8.96
C SER A 78 -9.39 -1.39 8.40
N ALA A 79 -9.58 -2.65 7.99
CA ALA A 79 -8.52 -3.44 7.37
C ALA A 79 -8.04 -2.82 6.04
N GLN A 80 -8.98 -2.37 5.19
CA GLN A 80 -8.64 -1.70 3.93
C GLN A 80 -7.90 -0.37 4.15
N ALA A 81 -8.22 0.38 5.19
CA ALA A 81 -7.52 1.62 5.53
C ALA A 81 -6.02 1.39 5.76
N ILE A 82 -5.70 0.39 6.58
CA ILE A 82 -4.32 0.01 6.92
C ILE A 82 -3.57 -0.49 5.68
N VAL A 83 -4.20 -1.37 4.89
CA VAL A 83 -3.60 -1.93 3.68
C VAL A 83 -3.33 -0.84 2.65
N PHE A 84 -4.27 0.08 2.44
CA PHE A 84 -4.12 1.15 1.46
C PHE A 84 -2.96 2.09 1.80
N GLU A 85 -2.84 2.50 3.07
CA GLU A 85 -1.74 3.35 3.52
C GLU A 85 -0.38 2.67 3.34
N ALA A 86 -0.29 1.37 3.67
CA ALA A 86 0.92 0.58 3.44
C ALA A 86 1.27 0.47 1.95
N GLU A 87 0.29 0.16 1.09
CA GLU A 87 0.52 0.04 -0.36
C GLU A 87 1.00 1.34 -1.00
N VAL A 88 0.45 2.50 -0.60
CA VAL A 88 0.91 3.80 -1.12
C VAL A 88 2.35 4.05 -0.71
N LYS A 89 2.70 3.74 0.54
CA LYS A 89 4.06 3.87 1.04
C LYS A 89 5.03 2.96 0.28
N ASP A 90 4.68 1.70 0.07
CA ASP A 90 5.52 0.73 -0.64
C ASP A 90 5.76 1.16 -2.09
N LYS A 91 4.72 1.64 -2.78
CA LYS A 91 4.82 2.15 -4.16
C LYS A 91 5.68 3.41 -4.27
N LEU A 92 5.58 4.31 -3.29
CA LEU A 92 6.43 5.50 -3.24
C LEU A 92 7.90 5.13 -3.05
N GLU A 93 8.19 4.18 -2.16
CA GLU A 93 9.56 3.71 -1.92
C GLU A 93 10.14 3.03 -3.17
N GLU A 94 9.38 2.15 -3.83
CA GLU A 94 9.80 1.49 -5.07
C GLU A 94 10.10 2.51 -6.18
N ALA A 95 9.22 3.52 -6.34
CA ALA A 95 9.42 4.59 -7.31
C ALA A 95 10.66 5.43 -6.97
N LYS A 96 10.87 5.76 -5.69
CA LYS A 96 12.02 6.54 -5.22
C LYS A 96 13.34 5.79 -5.40
N GLU A 97 13.37 4.50 -5.10
CA GLU A 97 14.52 3.62 -5.36
C GLU A 97 14.82 3.56 -6.86
N THR A 98 13.80 3.40 -7.69
CA THR A 98 13.94 3.40 -9.16
C THR A 98 14.54 4.71 -9.68
N VAL A 99 14.05 5.85 -9.20
CA VAL A 99 14.60 7.17 -9.58
C VAL A 99 16.04 7.32 -9.09
N SER A 100 16.33 6.94 -7.84
CA SER A 100 17.69 6.99 -7.30
C SER A 100 18.65 6.11 -8.10
N HIS A 101 18.21 4.91 -8.52
CA HIS A 101 19.02 4.01 -9.33
C HIS A 101 19.34 4.63 -10.69
N LYS A 102 18.34 5.21 -11.37
CA LYS A 102 18.55 5.89 -12.65
C LYS A 102 19.45 7.11 -12.54
N VAL A 103 19.32 7.91 -11.48
CA VAL A 103 20.21 9.05 -11.21
C VAL A 103 21.66 8.59 -11.05
N ALA A 104 21.89 7.48 -10.32
CA ALA A 104 23.22 6.90 -10.17
C ALA A 104 23.78 6.34 -11.49
N GLU A 105 22.94 5.68 -12.30
CA GLU A 105 23.32 5.15 -13.62
C GLU A 105 23.75 6.27 -14.57
N VAL A 106 22.95 7.35 -14.65
CA VAL A 106 23.29 8.54 -15.45
C VAL A 106 24.60 9.15 -14.94
N SER A 107 24.79 9.22 -13.62
CA SER A 107 26.01 9.75 -13.02
C SER A 107 27.24 8.94 -13.43
N GLN A 108 27.14 7.61 -13.36
CA GLN A 108 28.22 6.72 -13.78
C GLN A 108 28.54 6.86 -15.27
N MET A 109 27.51 6.99 -16.11
CA MET A 109 27.68 7.18 -17.55
C MET A 109 28.33 8.52 -17.90
N ALA A 110 27.94 9.60 -17.24
CA ALA A 110 28.58 10.91 -17.40
C ALA A 110 30.07 10.87 -17.01
N HIS A 111 30.40 10.19 -15.91
CA HIS A 111 31.78 10.01 -15.49
C HIS A 111 32.60 9.13 -16.45
N SER A 112 32.01 8.10 -17.07
CA SER A 112 32.70 7.30 -18.08
C SER A 112 32.97 8.09 -19.38
N MET A 113 32.09 9.03 -19.70
CA MET A 113 32.24 9.95 -20.83
C MET A 113 33.10 11.18 -20.51
N ALA A 114 33.52 11.39 -19.26
CA ALA A 114 34.25 12.59 -18.84
C ALA A 114 35.55 12.84 -19.62
N GLN A 115 36.18 11.80 -20.17
CA GLN A 115 37.36 11.96 -21.04
C GLN A 115 37.06 12.62 -22.40
N PHE A 116 35.78 12.70 -22.79
CA PHE A 116 35.30 13.31 -24.03
C PHE A 116 34.53 14.61 -23.79
N LEU A 117 34.33 14.99 -22.53
CA LEU A 117 33.57 16.16 -22.11
C LEU A 117 34.48 17.10 -21.33
N THR A 118 34.15 18.38 -21.35
CA THR A 118 34.76 19.34 -20.42
C THR A 118 34.13 19.21 -19.04
N ASP A 119 34.86 19.62 -18.00
CA ASP A 119 34.36 19.61 -16.62
C ASP A 119 33.01 20.34 -16.48
N ALA A 120 32.83 21.44 -17.23
CA ALA A 120 31.59 22.20 -17.26
C ALA A 120 30.41 21.43 -17.90
N GLU A 121 30.65 20.66 -18.96
CA GLU A 121 29.62 19.83 -19.59
C GLU A 121 29.21 18.66 -18.69
N VAL A 122 30.17 18.09 -17.94
CA VAL A 122 29.88 17.05 -16.95
C VAL A 122 29.07 17.62 -15.79
N GLU A 123 29.43 18.78 -15.24
CA GLU A 123 28.63 19.44 -14.19
C GLU A 123 27.24 19.83 -14.67
N GLN A 124 27.11 20.36 -15.88
CA GLN A 124 25.80 20.72 -16.44
C GLN A 124 24.91 19.49 -16.60
N LEU A 125 25.45 18.40 -17.12
CA LEU A 125 24.70 17.14 -17.27
C LEU A 125 24.27 16.60 -15.91
N LEU A 126 25.20 16.48 -14.95
CA LEU A 126 24.90 15.94 -13.62
C LEU A 126 24.00 16.86 -12.78
N GLY A 127 24.06 18.17 -12.99
CA GLY A 127 23.23 19.14 -12.28
C GLY A 127 21.73 18.95 -12.54
N GLU A 128 21.37 18.47 -13.73
CA GLU A 128 19.98 18.15 -14.08
C GLU A 128 19.52 16.79 -13.53
N PHE A 129 20.46 15.86 -13.29
CA PHE A 129 20.20 14.49 -12.82
C PHE A 129 20.68 14.31 -11.38
N SER A 130 19.90 14.85 -10.44
CA SER A 130 20.07 14.66 -9.00
C SER A 130 18.74 14.23 -8.38
N MET A 131 18.75 13.69 -7.15
CA MET A 131 17.48 13.40 -6.47
C MET A 131 16.65 14.65 -6.21
N ASP A 132 17.27 15.79 -5.97
CA ASP A 132 16.55 17.05 -5.72
C ASP A 132 15.83 17.57 -6.98
N THR A 133 16.30 17.21 -8.17
CA THR A 133 15.67 17.61 -9.45
C THR A 133 14.75 16.53 -10.02
N CYS A 134 15.07 15.25 -9.82
CA CYS A 134 14.33 14.12 -10.39
C CYS A 134 13.19 13.62 -9.49
N TRP A 135 13.17 13.98 -8.20
CA TRP A 135 12.15 13.55 -7.26
C TRP A 135 11.39 14.73 -6.67
N ASP A 136 10.08 14.77 -6.91
CA ASP A 136 9.20 15.79 -6.34
C ASP A 136 8.79 15.40 -4.91
N GLN A 137 9.53 15.94 -3.93
CA GLN A 137 9.25 15.75 -2.51
C GLN A 137 7.89 16.31 -2.08
N ALA A 138 7.36 17.33 -2.77
CA ALA A 138 6.06 17.91 -2.44
C ALA A 138 4.94 16.95 -2.88
N VAL A 139 5.08 16.31 -4.04
CA VAL A 139 4.15 15.27 -4.51
C VAL A 139 4.23 14.02 -3.63
N GLU A 140 5.43 13.59 -3.20
CA GLU A 140 5.58 12.51 -2.21
C GLU A 140 4.79 12.82 -0.92
N ALA A 141 5.01 14.02 -0.35
CA ALA A 141 4.35 14.46 0.86
C ALA A 141 2.82 14.55 0.70
N GLU A 142 2.34 15.07 -0.43
CA GLU A 142 0.91 15.15 -0.74
C GLU A 142 0.29 13.75 -0.87
N ASN A 143 0.95 12.82 -1.56
CA ASN A 143 0.47 11.44 -1.70
C ASN A 143 0.35 10.75 -0.34
N LEU A 144 1.35 10.92 0.55
CA LEU A 144 1.29 10.40 1.91
C LEU A 144 0.17 11.06 2.74
N ALA A 145 -0.01 12.37 2.60
CA ALA A 145 -1.08 13.10 3.28
C ALA A 145 -2.47 12.63 2.82
N GLN A 146 -2.67 12.43 1.51
CA GLN A 146 -3.91 11.91 0.94
C GLN A 146 -4.18 10.48 1.38
N ALA A 147 -3.16 9.61 1.40
CA ALA A 147 -3.29 8.24 1.87
C ALA A 147 -3.73 8.18 3.33
N LYS A 148 -3.09 8.98 4.18
CA LYS A 148 -3.45 9.12 5.59
C LYS A 148 -4.86 9.70 5.78
N ALA A 149 -5.23 10.71 4.99
CA ALA A 149 -6.57 11.29 5.04
C ALA A 149 -7.66 10.28 4.65
N TYR A 150 -7.39 9.44 3.65
CA TYR A 150 -8.28 8.35 3.25
C TYR A 150 -8.39 7.28 4.34
N SER A 151 -7.26 6.84 4.89
CA SER A 151 -7.18 5.89 6.01
C SER A 151 -8.03 6.36 7.21
N ASN A 152 -7.84 7.62 7.63
CA ASN A 152 -8.63 8.24 8.69
C ASN A 152 -10.13 8.24 8.40
N ARG A 153 -10.54 8.59 7.17
CA ARG A 153 -11.96 8.60 6.77
C ARG A 153 -12.59 7.21 6.84
N LEU A 154 -11.86 6.16 6.47
CA LEU A 154 -12.33 4.78 6.59
C LEU A 154 -12.44 4.33 8.04
N SER A 155 -11.48 4.71 8.90
CA SER A 155 -11.56 4.44 10.34
C SER A 155 -12.74 5.17 11.00
N ASP A 156 -12.96 6.44 10.66
CA ASP A 156 -14.11 7.21 11.14
C ASP A 156 -15.44 6.59 10.70
N LEU A 157 -15.51 6.15 9.43
CA LEU A 157 -16.68 5.44 8.91
C LEU A 157 -16.92 4.13 9.68
N ALA A 158 -15.87 3.34 9.93
CA ALA A 158 -15.97 2.11 10.70
C ALA A 158 -16.50 2.37 12.12
N GLY A 159 -15.98 3.39 12.80
CA GLY A 159 -16.46 3.79 14.14
C GLY A 159 -17.92 4.25 14.13
N GLN A 160 -18.34 5.01 13.11
CA GLN A 160 -19.75 5.41 12.95
C GLN A 160 -20.67 4.21 12.71
N LEU A 161 -20.23 3.24 11.91
CA LEU A 161 -20.98 2.00 11.66
C LEU A 161 -21.11 1.18 12.94
N GLU A 162 -20.03 1.00 13.71
CA GLU A 162 -20.09 0.30 15.01
C GLU A 162 -21.06 0.99 15.98
N ALA A 163 -21.01 2.32 16.08
CA ALA A 163 -21.94 3.08 16.92
C ALA A 163 -23.39 2.93 16.47
N ALA A 164 -23.66 2.97 15.16
CA ALA A 164 -24.99 2.74 14.62
C ALA A 164 -25.49 1.31 14.88
N SER A 165 -24.60 0.32 14.80
CA SER A 165 -24.90 -1.07 15.14
C SER A 165 -25.33 -1.21 16.60
N ALA A 166 -24.56 -0.64 17.53
CA ALA A 166 -24.89 -0.66 18.95
C ALA A 166 -26.26 0.00 19.24
N GLN A 167 -26.57 1.12 18.58
CA GLN A 167 -27.87 1.77 18.69
C GLN A 167 -29.03 0.90 18.17
N LEU A 168 -28.84 0.17 17.08
CA LEU A 168 -29.84 -0.77 16.56
C LEU A 168 -30.13 -1.89 17.55
N VAL A 169 -29.08 -2.45 18.17
CA VAL A 169 -29.20 -3.49 19.20
C VAL A 169 -29.92 -2.97 20.45
N ASP A 170 -29.59 -1.77 20.90
CA ASP A 170 -30.23 -1.16 22.07
C ASP A 170 -31.70 -0.83 21.82
N LEU A 171 -32.04 -0.35 20.61
CA LEU A 171 -33.43 -0.13 20.21
C LEU A 171 -34.23 -1.44 20.21
N ASP A 172 -33.66 -2.52 19.68
CA ASP A 172 -34.30 -3.84 19.67
C ASP A 172 -34.56 -4.36 21.09
N LYS A 173 -33.55 -4.31 21.97
CA LYS A 173 -33.71 -4.66 23.39
C LYS A 173 -34.80 -3.82 24.07
N GLY A 174 -34.80 -2.50 23.83
CA GLY A 174 -35.80 -1.59 24.39
C GLY A 174 -37.22 -1.92 23.92
N GLN A 175 -37.40 -2.23 22.64
CA GLN A 175 -38.70 -2.66 22.11
C GLN A 175 -39.12 -4.02 22.68
N ALA A 176 -38.22 -5.00 22.77
CA ALA A 176 -38.51 -6.29 23.37
C ALA A 176 -39.04 -6.14 24.81
N THR A 177 -38.40 -5.28 25.63
CA THR A 177 -38.90 -5.00 26.99
C THR A 177 -40.24 -4.27 27.04
N ALA A 178 -40.55 -3.45 26.03
CA ALA A 178 -41.84 -2.75 25.93
C ALA A 178 -43.00 -3.67 25.51
N PHE A 179 -42.72 -4.84 24.93
CA PHE A 179 -43.71 -5.85 24.59
C PHE A 179 -43.87 -6.94 25.66
N ASP A 180 -43.00 -6.99 26.68
CA ASP A 180 -43.04 -7.97 27.78
C ASP A 180 -44.08 -7.63 28.88
N PHE A 181 -45.15 -6.90 28.52
CA PHE A 181 -46.31 -6.68 29.39
C PHE A 181 -47.38 -7.77 29.18
N SER A 182 -47.28 -8.88 29.92
CA SER A 182 -48.41 -9.69 30.45
C SER A 182 -47.93 -10.72 31.47
#